data_AF-A0AAE0Y6R8-F1
#
_entry.id   AF-A0AAE0Y6R8-F1
#
_cell.length_a   1.000
_cell.length_b   1.000
_cell.length_c   1.000
_cell.angle_alpha   90.00
_cell.angle_beta   90.00
_cell.angle_gamma   90.00
#
_symmetry.space_group_name_H-M   'P 1'
#
loop_
_entity.id
_entity.type
_entity.pdbx_description
1 polymer ?
#
loop_
_entity_poly.entity_id
_entity_poly.type
_entity_poly.pdbx_seq_one_letter_code
_entity_poly.pdbx_strand_id
1 'polypeptide(L)'
;MVERFHRSLKAALKARLLGPGWMDELPIVLLGIRSTWKEDLDAAPALLTYGTNLRIPGDFFPSNSAERISPGSTFVRDLQENFRKLSPLSPVHHGTTKKYLPRDLMSAEQVYVRHDAHRGPLVRPYDGPFKV
;
A
#
# COMPACT_ATOMS: atom_id res chain seq x y z
N MET A 1 1.29 4.80 29.90
CA MET A 1 1.58 4.19 28.58
C MET A 1 0.43 3.30 28.08
N VAL A 2 -0.06 2.36 28.90
CA VAL A 2 -1.17 1.44 28.57
C VAL A 2 -2.48 2.16 28.25
N GLU A 3 -2.85 3.21 29.00
CA GLU A 3 -4.09 3.94 28.74
C GLU A 3 -4.13 4.62 27.35
N ARG A 4 -3.01 5.21 26.92
CA ARG A 4 -2.90 5.83 25.58
C ARG A 4 -3.06 4.76 24.49
N PHE A 5 -2.44 3.59 24.70
CA PHE A 5 -2.61 2.44 23.81
C PHE A 5 -4.08 1.98 23.74
N HIS A 6 -4.75 1.85 24.89
CA HIS A 6 -6.17 1.48 24.94
C HIS A 6 -7.07 2.50 24.21
N ARG A 7 -6.77 3.80 24.28
CA ARG A 7 -7.50 4.82 23.51
C ARG A 7 -7.35 4.59 22.01
N SER A 8 -6.12 4.40 21.52
CA SER A 8 -5.86 4.11 20.11
C SER A 8 -6.51 2.80 19.65
N LEU A 9 -6.43 1.74 20.46
CA LEU A 9 -7.06 0.45 20.19
C LEU A 9 -8.59 0.59 20.05
N LYS A 10 -9.24 1.28 21.00
CA LYS A 10 -10.69 1.52 20.95
C LYS A 10 -11.07 2.37 19.74
N ALA A 11 -10.28 3.38 19.39
CA ALA A 11 -10.53 4.22 18.22
C ALA A 11 -10.46 3.41 16.92
N ALA A 12 -9.43 2.59 16.76
CA ALA A 12 -9.26 1.73 15.58
C ALA A 12 -10.36 0.66 15.47
N LEU A 13 -10.76 0.04 16.59
CA LEU A 13 -11.90 -0.87 16.62
C LEU A 13 -13.19 -0.16 16.20
N LYS A 14 -13.48 1.03 16.74
CA LYS A 14 -14.67 1.82 16.36
C LYS A 14 -14.70 2.17 14.88
N ALA A 15 -13.56 2.46 14.26
CA ALA A 15 -13.48 2.81 12.85
C ALA A 15 -13.80 1.62 11.92
N ARG A 16 -13.57 0.40 12.39
CA ARG A 16 -13.65 -0.82 11.59
C ARG A 16 -14.91 -1.65 11.87
N LEU A 17 -15.46 -1.54 13.06
CA LEU A 17 -16.64 -2.31 13.47
C LEU A 17 -17.92 -1.86 12.76
N LEU A 18 -18.61 -2.81 12.15
CA LEU A 18 -19.97 -2.66 11.62
C LEU A 18 -21.03 -3.29 12.54
N GLY A 19 -20.61 -4.00 13.59
CA GLY A 19 -21.49 -4.72 14.52
C GLY A 19 -20.75 -5.17 15.79
N PRO A 20 -21.34 -6.05 16.63
CA PRO A 20 -20.77 -6.45 17.91
C PRO A 20 -19.55 -7.40 17.82
N GLY A 21 -19.20 -7.89 16.62
CA GLY A 21 -18.12 -8.85 16.36
C GLY A 21 -16.70 -8.28 16.49
N TRP A 22 -16.37 -7.63 17.61
CA TRP A 22 -15.06 -7.00 17.81
C TRP A 22 -13.90 -7.99 17.89
N MET A 23 -14.16 -9.23 18.31
CA MET A 23 -13.14 -10.28 18.39
C MET A 23 -12.63 -10.69 17.00
N ASP A 24 -13.48 -10.67 15.99
CA ASP A 24 -13.13 -11.05 14.61
C ASP A 24 -12.26 -9.98 13.94
N GLU A 25 -12.44 -8.71 14.32
CA GLU A 25 -11.69 -7.58 13.80
C GLU A 25 -10.42 -7.27 14.60
N LEU A 26 -10.33 -7.76 15.84
CA LEU A 26 -9.21 -7.49 16.74
C LEU A 26 -7.84 -7.86 16.14
N PRO A 27 -7.64 -9.04 15.50
CA PRO A 27 -6.35 -9.39 14.92
C PRO A 27 -5.86 -8.37 13.88
N ILE A 28 -6.77 -7.84 13.08
CA ILE A 28 -6.46 -6.89 12.01
C ILE A 28 -6.14 -5.52 12.60
N VAL A 29 -6.92 -5.06 13.57
CA VAL A 29 -6.63 -3.80 14.27
C VAL A 29 -5.26 -3.86 14.94
N LEU A 30 -4.97 -4.97 15.60
CA LEU A 30 -3.68 -5.20 16.25
C LEU A 30 -2.52 -5.32 15.26
N LEU A 31 -2.75 -5.85 14.05
CA LEU A 31 -1.76 -5.83 12.98
C LEU A 31 -1.47 -4.41 12.54
N GLY A 32 -2.51 -3.63 12.24
CA GLY A 32 -2.39 -2.23 11.80
C GLY A 32 -1.61 -1.39 12.81
N ILE A 33 -1.94 -1.47 14.10
CA ILE A 33 -1.21 -0.73 15.14
C ILE A 33 0.29 -1.10 15.18
N ARG A 34 0.65 -2.35 14.88
CA ARG A 34 2.05 -2.80 14.88
C ARG A 34 2.81 -2.42 13.61
N SER A 35 2.13 -2.33 12.47
CA SER A 35 2.75 -1.95 11.19
C SER A 35 2.72 -0.44 10.93
N THR A 36 1.99 0.35 11.71
CA THR A 36 1.91 1.81 11.54
C THR A 36 3.23 2.47 11.89
N TRP A 37 3.72 3.34 10.99
CA TRP A 37 4.87 4.21 11.25
C TRP A 37 4.55 5.22 12.35
N LYS A 38 5.45 5.35 13.33
CA LYS A 38 5.32 6.35 14.39
C LYS A 38 6.45 7.37 14.27
N GLU A 39 6.08 8.59 13.92
CA GLU A 39 7.03 9.71 13.75
C GLU A 39 7.84 9.98 15.03
N ASP A 40 7.19 9.93 16.21
CA ASP A 40 7.87 10.10 17.51
C ASP A 40 9.06 9.13 17.72
N LEU A 41 9.01 7.95 17.09
CA LEU A 41 10.01 6.89 17.24
C LEU A 41 10.83 6.68 15.97
N ASP A 42 10.51 7.42 14.89
CA ASP A 42 11.02 7.22 13.53
C ASP A 42 11.04 5.74 13.10
N ALA A 43 10.02 4.97 13.53
CA ALA A 43 9.96 3.53 13.33
C ALA A 43 8.54 2.97 13.50
N ALA A 44 8.27 1.81 12.89
CA ALA A 44 7.10 1.00 13.19
C ALA A 44 7.33 0.14 14.44
N PRO A 45 6.32 -0.10 15.31
CA PRO A 45 6.47 -0.98 16.47
C PRO A 45 6.95 -2.40 16.13
N ALA A 46 6.51 -2.93 14.98
CA ALA A 46 7.01 -4.21 14.47
C ALA A 46 8.51 -4.20 14.19
N LEU A 47 9.02 -3.11 13.60
CA LEU A 47 10.45 -2.95 13.33
C LEU A 47 11.26 -2.98 14.62
N LEU A 48 10.78 -2.29 15.66
CA LEU A 48 11.45 -2.27 16.97
C LEU A 48 11.39 -3.61 17.71
N THR A 49 10.33 -4.41 17.48
CA THR A 49 10.14 -5.68 18.21
C THR A 49 10.80 -6.86 17.48
N TYR A 50 10.68 -6.92 16.16
CA TYR A 50 11.12 -8.04 15.34
C TYR A 50 12.37 -7.74 14.50
N GLY A 51 12.86 -6.50 14.53
CA GLY A 51 13.98 -6.04 13.69
C GLY A 51 13.62 -5.89 12.21
N THR A 52 12.37 -6.11 11.82
CA THR A 52 11.90 -6.05 10.43
C THR A 52 10.47 -5.50 10.34
N ASN A 53 10.12 -4.90 9.21
CA ASN A 53 8.75 -4.48 8.94
C ASN A 53 7.87 -5.70 8.62
N LEU A 54 6.65 -5.71 9.16
CA LEU A 54 5.68 -6.76 8.85
C LEU A 54 5.14 -6.55 7.43
N ARG A 55 5.08 -7.64 6.67
CA ARG A 55 4.43 -7.67 5.37
C ARG A 55 2.92 -7.71 5.56
N ILE A 56 2.21 -6.67 5.14
CA ILE A 56 0.74 -6.63 5.25
C ILE A 56 0.08 -7.17 3.97
N PRO A 57 -1.15 -7.70 4.06
CA PRO A 57 -1.90 -8.11 2.87
C PRO A 57 -2.09 -6.91 1.93
N GLY A 58 -1.65 -7.07 0.68
CA GLY A 58 -1.68 -6.02 -0.34
C GLY A 58 -0.36 -5.31 -0.61
N ASP A 59 0.68 -5.51 0.20
CA ASP A 59 1.95 -4.79 0.04
C ASP A 59 2.69 -5.10 -1.27
N PHE A 60 2.71 -6.35 -1.73
CA PHE A 60 3.64 -6.74 -2.81
C PHE A 60 3.08 -7.61 -3.92
N PHE A 61 2.00 -8.38 -3.74
CA PHE A 61 1.40 -9.15 -4.85
C PHE A 61 -0.11 -9.35 -4.67
N PRO A 62 -0.91 -9.37 -5.75
CA PRO A 62 -2.24 -9.95 -5.70
C PRO A 62 -2.10 -11.39 -5.22
N SER A 63 -2.97 -11.81 -4.32
CA SER A 63 -2.99 -13.17 -3.78
C SER A 63 -3.05 -14.16 -4.94
N ASN A 64 -1.90 -14.73 -5.31
CA ASN A 64 -1.88 -15.90 -6.14
C ASN A 64 -2.65 -16.98 -5.38
N SER A 65 -3.44 -17.76 -6.10
CA SER A 65 -4.12 -18.97 -5.64
C SER A 65 -3.15 -20.07 -5.13
N ALA A 66 -1.94 -19.70 -4.73
CA ALA A 66 -0.89 -20.57 -4.26
C ALA A 66 -1.18 -20.94 -2.79
N GLU A 67 -1.51 -22.21 -2.65
CA GLU A 67 -1.56 -22.99 -1.41
C GLU A 67 -2.66 -22.58 -0.43
N ARG A 68 -3.85 -23.15 -0.68
CA ARG A 68 -4.85 -23.39 0.37
C ARG A 68 -4.22 -24.24 1.46
N ILE A 69 -3.55 -23.62 2.43
CA ILE A 69 -3.26 -24.28 3.70
C ILE A 69 -4.63 -24.60 4.28
N SER A 70 -5.00 -25.89 4.33
CA SER A 70 -6.25 -26.31 4.97
C SER A 70 -6.27 -25.77 6.39
N PRO A 71 -7.21 -24.88 6.73
CA PRO A 71 -7.22 -24.24 8.03
C PRO A 71 -7.47 -25.30 9.10
N GLY A 72 -6.54 -25.46 10.03
CA GLY A 72 -6.65 -26.42 11.14
C GLY A 72 -7.74 -26.06 12.16
N SER A 73 -8.32 -24.85 12.09
CA SER A 73 -9.42 -24.40 12.93
C SER A 73 -10.35 -23.43 12.19
N THR A 74 -11.61 -23.34 12.66
CA THR A 74 -12.60 -22.39 12.17
C THR A 74 -12.11 -20.95 12.31
N PHE A 75 -11.46 -20.61 13.42
CA PHE A 75 -10.88 -19.29 13.64
C PHE A 75 -9.87 -18.89 12.56
N VAL A 76 -8.94 -19.79 12.21
CA VAL A 76 -7.93 -19.49 11.18
C VAL A 76 -8.58 -19.29 9.83
N ARG A 77 -9.61 -20.07 9.50
CA ARG A 77 -10.39 -19.91 8.27
C ARG A 77 -11.06 -18.53 8.22
N ASP A 78 -11.75 -18.15 9.28
CA ASP A 78 -12.51 -16.89 9.34
C ASP A 78 -11.56 -15.68 9.31
N LEU A 79 -10.40 -15.80 9.98
CA LEU A 79 -9.32 -14.81 9.92
C LEU A 79 -8.74 -14.65 8.51
N GLN A 80 -8.47 -15.77 7.82
CA GLN A 80 -7.99 -15.75 6.42
C GLN A 80 -9.01 -15.08 5.50
N GLU A 81 -10.30 -15.35 5.68
CA GLU A 81 -11.36 -14.69 4.91
C GLU A 81 -11.39 -13.18 5.17
N ASN A 82 -11.26 -12.75 6.43
CA ASN A 82 -11.24 -11.32 6.76
C ASN A 82 -10.02 -10.61 6.17
N PHE A 83 -8.84 -11.24 6.15
CA PHE A 83 -7.67 -10.69 5.48
C PHE A 83 -7.80 -10.63 3.96
N ARG A 84 -8.47 -11.61 3.32
CA ARG A 84 -8.73 -11.59 1.87
C ARG A 84 -9.63 -10.42 1.47
N LYS A 85 -10.59 -10.03 2.31
CA LYS A 85 -11.43 -8.84 2.08
C LYS A 85 -10.62 -7.54 2.05
N LEU A 86 -9.41 -7.53 2.62
CA LEU A 86 -8.51 -6.37 2.65
C LEU A 86 -7.52 -6.33 1.50
N SER A 87 -7.41 -7.40 0.72
CA SER A 87 -6.55 -7.38 -0.45
C SER A 87 -6.99 -6.25 -1.38
N PRO A 88 -6.05 -5.42 -1.86
CA PRO A 88 -6.37 -4.35 -2.80
C PRO A 88 -7.05 -4.96 -4.02
N LEU A 89 -8.21 -4.41 -4.36
CA LEU A 89 -8.86 -4.73 -5.63
C LEU A 89 -7.95 -4.24 -6.76
N SER A 90 -7.87 -5.02 -7.84
CA SER A 90 -7.16 -4.59 -9.04
C SER A 90 -7.60 -3.17 -9.40
N PRO A 91 -6.65 -2.22 -9.57
CA PRO A 91 -7.01 -0.85 -9.91
C PRO A 91 -7.91 -0.85 -11.15
N VAL A 92 -9.10 -0.26 -11.03
CA VAL A 92 -10.02 -0.16 -12.15
C VAL A 92 -9.47 0.91 -13.10
N HIS A 93 -8.96 0.48 -14.25
CA HIS A 93 -8.45 1.39 -15.26
C HIS A 93 -9.64 2.01 -16.03
N HIS A 94 -10.07 3.21 -15.65
CA HIS A 94 -11.26 3.88 -16.19
C HIS A 94 -11.11 4.47 -17.61
N GLY A 95 -10.14 4.02 -18.40
CA GLY A 95 -10.04 4.48 -19.79
C GLY A 95 -9.13 3.61 -20.64
N THR A 96 -9.60 3.12 -21.78
CA THR A 96 -8.68 2.67 -22.83
C THR A 96 -8.12 3.91 -23.51
N THR A 97 -7.15 4.60 -22.90
CA THR A 97 -6.43 5.66 -23.60
C THR A 97 -5.71 5.01 -24.77
N LYS A 98 -6.21 5.22 -26.00
CA LYS A 98 -5.45 4.89 -27.20
C LYS A 98 -4.16 5.70 -27.13
N LYS A 99 -3.06 5.02 -26.80
CA LYS A 99 -1.73 5.63 -26.82
C LYS A 99 -1.40 5.90 -28.30
N TYR A 100 -1.53 7.14 -28.73
CA TYR A 100 -1.02 7.55 -30.04
C TYR A 100 0.48 7.75 -29.90
N LEU A 101 1.25 6.89 -30.57
CA LEU A 101 2.69 7.05 -30.70
C LEU A 101 2.97 7.59 -32.11
N PRO A 102 3.51 8.81 -32.26
CA PRO A 102 3.94 9.32 -33.55
C PRO A 102 4.96 8.36 -34.18
N ARG A 103 4.80 8.03 -35.47
CA ARG A 103 5.76 7.16 -36.18
C ARG A 103 7.15 7.77 -36.22
N ASP A 104 7.21 9.09 -36.30
CA ASP A 104 8.44 9.90 -36.35
C ASP A 104 9.26 9.78 -35.06
N LEU A 105 8.66 9.31 -33.95
CA LEU A 105 9.41 9.03 -32.73
C LEU A 105 10.44 7.92 -32.92
N MET A 106 10.17 6.95 -33.82
CA MET A 106 11.10 5.86 -34.12
C MET A 106 12.29 6.31 -34.97
N SER A 107 12.15 7.42 -35.70
CA SER A 107 13.18 8.01 -36.55
C SER A 107 13.72 9.33 -35.98
N ALA A 108 13.39 9.68 -34.75
CA ALA A 108 13.82 10.92 -34.13
C ALA A 108 15.33 10.86 -33.81
N GLU A 109 16.12 11.72 -34.46
CA GLU A 109 17.57 11.82 -34.20
C GLU A 109 17.88 12.60 -32.93
N GLN A 110 16.92 13.40 -32.45
CA GLN A 110 17.10 14.31 -31.33
C GLN A 110 15.93 14.24 -30.36
N VAL A 111 16.23 14.32 -29.07
CA VAL A 111 15.24 14.32 -27.98
C VAL A 111 15.45 15.50 -27.03
N TYR A 112 14.34 15.96 -26.47
CA TYR A 112 14.32 16.88 -25.35
C TYR A 112 13.99 16.11 -24.07
N VAL A 113 14.79 16.26 -23.03
CA VAL A 113 14.65 15.54 -21.75
C VAL A 113 13.98 16.44 -20.72
N ARG A 114 12.95 15.93 -20.06
CA ARG A 114 12.22 16.66 -19.01
C ARG A 114 12.84 16.40 -17.65
N HIS A 115 13.12 17.46 -16.90
CA HIS A 115 13.62 17.39 -15.52
C HIS A 115 12.54 17.72 -14.48
N ASP A 116 11.83 16.74 -13.92
CA ASP A 116 10.71 17.00 -12.98
C ASP A 116 11.13 17.45 -11.55
N ALA A 117 12.13 18.32 -11.44
CA ALA A 117 12.51 19.00 -10.20
C ALA A 117 11.68 20.28 -9.96
N HIS A 118 11.69 20.80 -8.74
CA HIS A 118 11.11 22.12 -8.41
C HIS A 118 11.85 23.21 -9.19
N ARG A 119 11.14 24.02 -9.99
CA ARG A 119 11.72 25.06 -10.84
C ARG A 119 11.21 26.44 -10.45
N GLY A 120 12.08 27.43 -10.60
CA GLY A 120 11.71 28.84 -10.52
C GLY A 120 10.82 29.28 -11.70
N PRO A 121 10.20 30.47 -11.60
CA PRO A 121 9.38 31.01 -12.67
C PRO A 121 10.19 31.17 -13.96
N LEU A 122 9.55 30.88 -15.11
CA LEU A 122 10.09 31.07 -16.46
C LEU A 122 11.28 30.18 -16.87
N VAL A 123 11.54 29.08 -16.15
CA VAL A 123 12.55 28.09 -16.55
C VAL A 123 11.96 27.09 -17.55
N ARG A 124 12.69 26.80 -18.64
CA ARG A 124 12.25 25.84 -19.67
C ARG A 124 12.08 24.44 -19.06
N PRO A 125 10.97 23.72 -19.36
CA PRO A 125 10.70 22.40 -18.81
C PRO A 125 11.57 21.28 -19.42
N TYR A 126 12.27 21.53 -20.51
CA TYR A 126 13.07 20.50 -21.18
C TYR A 126 14.47 21.03 -21.50
N ASP A 127 15.43 20.12 -21.41
CA ASP A 127 16.81 20.32 -21.85
C ASP A 127 17.04 19.59 -23.16
N GLY A 128 17.92 20.13 -23.99
CA GLY A 128 18.24 19.58 -25.32
C GLY A 128 18.30 20.65 -26.42
N PRO A 129 18.33 20.24 -27.69
CA PRO A 129 18.20 18.85 -28.17
C PRO A 129 19.44 18.00 -27.92
N PHE A 130 19.24 16.76 -27.49
CA PHE A 130 20.28 15.74 -27.35
C PHE A 130 20.14 14.70 -28.46
N LYS A 131 21.27 14.19 -28.98
CA LYS A 131 21.25 13.12 -29.97
C LYS A 131 20.86 11.79 -29.33
N VAL A 132 19.96 11.04 -29.99
CA VAL A 132 19.57 9.66 -29.61
C VAL A 132 20.51 8.65 -30.24
#